data_AF-A0AAV9NEM9-F1
#
_entry.id   AF-A0AAV9NEM9-F1
#
_cell.length_a   1.000
_cell.length_b   1.000
_cell.length_c   1.000
_cell.angle_alpha   90.00
_cell.angle_beta   90.00
_cell.angle_gamma   90.00
#
_symmetry.space_group_name_H-M   'P 1'
#
loop_
_entity.id
_entity.type
_entity.pdbx_description
1 polymer ?
#
loop_
_entity_poly.entity_id
_entity_poly.type
_entity_poly.pdbx_seq_one_letter_code
_entity_poly.pdbx_strand_id
1 'polypeptide(L)'
;MTVSDRGPTQCQSPASETFAALEPVTAKTLKDAVIQKLGPFTPESAVSAYRRAVEPWFPVISELGSRVPATCDETSLDVALLCLSILLFTTSPSSTTMNDDITSGLEILYLQTKSSLAFAEGLGLNSVQIVQSRILLTLFEASHGFYPAAYISIGATLRAADALEVHPIEDAVQPYCSNEAITYEETVLMWCGILVLDR
;
A
#
# COMPACT_ATOMS: atom_id res chain seq x y z
N MET A 1 -11.14 -50.66 -37.64
CA MET A 1 -11.46 -49.26 -37.30
C MET A 1 -11.24 -49.09 -35.81
N THR A 2 -10.10 -48.53 -35.41
CA THR A 2 -9.79 -48.19 -34.02
C THR A 2 -9.54 -46.69 -33.97
N VAL A 3 -10.47 -45.97 -33.35
CA VAL A 3 -10.40 -44.52 -33.15
C VAL A 3 -9.48 -44.27 -31.97
N SER A 4 -8.35 -43.59 -32.21
CA SER A 4 -7.41 -43.15 -31.19
C SER A 4 -7.86 -41.77 -30.69
N ASP A 5 -8.29 -41.74 -29.43
CA ASP A 5 -8.70 -40.55 -28.71
C ASP A 5 -7.44 -39.77 -28.29
N ARG A 6 -7.25 -38.56 -28.85
CA ARG A 6 -6.23 -37.61 -28.38
C ARG A 6 -6.93 -36.58 -27.50
N GLY A 7 -6.68 -36.64 -26.20
CA GLY A 7 -7.06 -35.59 -25.26
C GLY A 7 -6.43 -34.25 -25.63
N PRO A 8 -7.00 -33.13 -25.13
CA PRO A 8 -6.55 -31.79 -25.48
C PRO A 8 -5.12 -31.57 -24.99
N THR A 9 -4.25 -31.18 -25.92
CA THR A 9 -2.89 -30.71 -25.62
C THR A 9 -3.00 -29.46 -24.75
N GLN A 10 -2.57 -29.56 -23.49
CA GLN A 10 -2.46 -28.43 -22.59
C GLN A 10 -1.44 -27.45 -23.17
N CYS A 11 -1.93 -26.34 -23.71
CA CYS A 11 -1.11 -25.28 -24.29
C CYS A 11 -0.53 -24.46 -23.14
N GLN A 12 0.59 -24.91 -22.57
CA GLN A 12 1.36 -24.08 -21.64
C GLN A 12 1.96 -22.91 -22.44
N SER A 13 1.48 -21.71 -22.16
CA SER A 13 1.92 -20.48 -22.81
C SER A 13 3.27 -20.04 -22.22
N PRO A 14 4.34 -19.91 -23.01
CA PRO A 14 5.67 -19.48 -22.51
C PRO A 14 5.69 -18.04 -21.97
N ALA A 15 4.62 -17.27 -22.17
CA ALA A 15 4.47 -15.93 -21.61
C ALA A 15 4.29 -15.95 -20.07
N SER A 16 3.60 -16.95 -19.51
CA SER A 16 3.32 -17.00 -18.07
C SER A 16 4.58 -17.22 -17.22
N GLU A 17 5.56 -17.96 -17.72
CA GLU A 17 6.81 -18.23 -17.00
C GLU A 17 7.74 -17.01 -16.99
N THR A 18 7.71 -16.19 -18.05
CA THR A 18 8.54 -14.98 -18.15
C THR A 18 8.04 -13.88 -17.21
N PHE A 19 6.72 -13.70 -17.09
CA PHE A 19 6.14 -12.74 -16.15
C PHE A 19 6.42 -13.13 -14.69
N ALA A 20 6.27 -14.40 -14.33
CA ALA A 20 6.49 -14.89 -12.97
C ALA A 20 7.94 -14.73 -12.46
N ALA A 21 8.94 -14.81 -13.34
CA ALA A 21 10.35 -14.66 -12.96
C ALA A 21 10.80 -13.19 -12.79
N LEU A 22 10.09 -12.23 -13.40
CA LEU A 22 10.38 -10.80 -13.26
C LEU A 22 9.75 -10.20 -11.99
N GLU A 23 8.60 -10.69 -11.56
CA GLU A 23 7.91 -10.22 -10.35
C GLU A 23 8.79 -10.13 -9.10
N PRO A 24 9.62 -11.14 -8.75
CA PRO A 24 10.42 -11.07 -7.53
C PRO A 24 11.55 -10.03 -7.59
N VAL A 25 12.18 -9.86 -8.75
CA VAL A 25 13.24 -8.85 -8.95
C VAL A 25 12.63 -7.45 -8.92
N THR A 26 11.47 -7.29 -9.54
CA THR A 26 10.76 -6.02 -9.63
C THR A 26 10.21 -5.58 -8.28
N ALA A 27 9.61 -6.48 -7.49
CA ALA A 27 9.11 -6.18 -6.14
C ALA A 27 10.25 -5.81 -5.17
N LYS A 28 11.39 -6.50 -5.25
CA LYS A 28 12.59 -6.13 -4.47
C LYS A 28 13.09 -4.74 -4.84
N THR A 29 13.19 -4.43 -6.12
CA THR A 29 13.62 -3.10 -6.59
C THR A 29 12.67 -2.01 -6.12
N LEU A 30 11.35 -2.27 -6.12
CA LEU A 30 10.36 -1.36 -5.56
C LEU A 30 10.59 -1.15 -4.05
N LYS A 31 10.79 -2.23 -3.27
CA LYS A 31 11.08 -2.14 -1.83
C LYS A 31 12.30 -1.27 -1.57
N ASP A 32 13.40 -1.52 -2.28
CA ASP A 32 14.64 -0.75 -2.13
C ASP A 32 14.41 0.74 -2.45
N ALA A 33 13.63 1.04 -3.50
CA ALA A 33 13.27 2.41 -3.87
C ALA A 33 12.37 3.10 -2.83
N VAL A 34 11.41 2.37 -2.21
CA VAL A 34 10.55 2.90 -1.14
C VAL A 34 11.37 3.17 0.12
N ILE A 35 12.26 2.26 0.51
CA ILE A 35 13.16 2.44 1.66
C ILE A 35 14.09 3.65 1.43
N GLN A 36 14.61 3.81 0.21
CA GLN A 36 15.41 4.99 -0.12
C GLN A 36 14.63 6.30 0.05
N LYS A 37 13.34 6.32 -0.31
CA LYS A 37 12.45 7.49 -0.16
C LYS A 37 12.13 7.81 1.30
N LEU A 38 12.00 6.79 2.16
CA LEU A 38 11.81 6.97 3.60
C LEU A 38 13.00 7.69 4.23
N GLY A 39 14.22 7.47 3.72
CA GLY A 39 15.43 8.12 4.21
C GLY A 39 15.63 7.86 5.71
N PRO A 40 15.73 8.91 6.57
CA PRO A 40 15.89 8.73 8.02
C PRO A 40 14.59 8.37 8.74
N PHE A 41 13.44 8.34 8.05
CA PHE A 41 12.15 8.07 8.67
C PHE A 41 12.03 6.59 9.01
N THR A 42 12.26 6.26 10.28
CA THR A 42 12.22 4.88 10.76
C THR A 42 10.78 4.39 10.92
N PRO A 43 10.56 3.07 10.90
CA PRO A 43 9.24 2.53 11.12
C PRO A 43 8.67 2.87 12.52
N GLU A 44 9.50 2.95 13.56
CA GLU A 44 9.10 3.46 14.89
C GLU A 44 8.66 4.94 14.86
N SER A 45 9.32 5.75 14.03
CA SER A 45 8.93 7.15 13.81
C SER A 45 7.59 7.22 13.10
N ALA A 46 7.31 6.32 12.15
CA ALA A 46 6.01 6.19 11.50
C ALA A 46 4.90 5.87 12.51
N VAL A 47 5.11 4.86 13.36
CA VAL A 47 4.17 4.51 14.43
C VAL A 47 3.88 5.73 15.30
N SER A 48 4.94 6.41 15.77
CA SER A 48 4.82 7.59 16.63
C SER A 48 4.11 8.77 15.96
N ALA A 49 4.37 8.97 14.67
CA ALA A 49 3.75 10.03 13.88
C ALA A 49 2.26 9.75 13.64
N TYR A 50 1.91 8.52 13.27
CA TYR A 50 0.52 8.08 13.07
C TYR A 50 -0.33 8.26 14.32
N ARG A 51 0.14 7.73 15.46
CA ARG A 51 -0.57 7.83 16.74
C ARG A 51 -0.82 9.28 17.18
N ARG A 52 0.10 10.17 16.84
CA ARG A 52 -0.02 11.59 17.18
C ARG A 52 -0.94 12.35 16.23
N ALA A 53 -0.79 12.13 14.93
CA ALA A 53 -1.34 13.01 13.91
C ALA A 53 -2.63 12.50 13.27
N VAL A 54 -2.90 11.18 13.32
CA VAL A 54 -4.00 10.55 12.57
C VAL A 54 -4.94 9.77 13.48
N GLU A 55 -4.40 8.85 14.29
CA GLU A 55 -5.18 7.96 15.17
C GLU A 55 -6.26 8.67 16.02
N PRO A 56 -6.03 9.88 16.59
CA PRO A 56 -7.02 10.51 17.47
C PRO A 56 -8.34 10.90 16.79
N TRP A 57 -8.36 11.04 15.46
CA TRP A 57 -9.53 11.49 14.71
C TRP A 57 -9.85 10.64 13.48
N PHE A 58 -8.94 9.75 13.06
CA PHE A 58 -9.13 8.82 11.95
C PHE A 58 -8.41 7.47 12.19
N PRO A 59 -8.88 6.68 13.17
CA PRO A 59 -8.29 5.38 13.47
C PRO A 59 -8.65 4.37 12.37
N VAL A 60 -7.64 3.91 11.63
CA VAL A 60 -7.77 2.91 10.54
C VAL A 60 -6.78 1.76 10.67
N ILE A 61 -5.93 1.80 11.69
CA ILE A 61 -4.92 0.79 12.01
C ILE A 61 -5.00 0.52 13.51
N SER A 62 -5.38 -0.70 13.92
CA SER A 62 -5.52 -1.06 15.34
C SER A 62 -4.15 -1.32 15.99
N GLU A 63 -3.30 -2.16 15.38
CA GLU A 63 -2.05 -2.61 16.01
C GLU A 63 -0.78 -2.19 15.26
N LEU A 64 -0.67 -0.94 14.80
CA LEU A 64 0.50 -0.51 14.00
C LEU A 64 1.86 -0.81 14.66
N GLY A 65 1.93 -0.78 16.00
CA GLY A 65 3.18 -1.00 16.74
C GLY A 65 3.68 -2.45 16.81
N SER A 66 2.79 -3.46 16.72
CA SER A 66 3.21 -4.88 16.74
C SER A 66 3.68 -5.36 15.37
N ARG A 67 3.23 -4.70 14.29
CA ARG A 67 3.47 -5.08 12.89
C ARG A 67 4.73 -4.50 12.27
N VAL A 68 5.20 -3.42 12.87
CA VAL A 68 6.29 -2.63 12.34
C VAL A 68 7.61 -3.16 12.93
N PRO A 69 8.56 -3.65 12.10
CA PRO A 69 9.82 -4.15 12.62
C PRO A 69 10.70 -3.02 13.13
N ALA A 70 11.65 -3.37 14.00
CA ALA A 70 12.56 -2.42 14.63
C ALA A 70 13.52 -1.75 13.62
N THR A 71 13.76 -2.36 12.46
CA THR A 71 14.69 -1.86 11.44
C THR A 71 14.10 -1.86 10.02
N CYS A 72 14.54 -0.91 9.18
CA CYS A 72 14.10 -0.81 7.79
C CYS A 72 14.50 -2.03 6.93
N ASP A 73 15.64 -2.67 7.21
CA ASP A 73 16.15 -3.78 6.40
C ASP A 73 15.23 -5.01 6.45
N GLU A 74 14.62 -5.26 7.61
CA GLU A 74 13.65 -6.33 7.84
C GLU A 74 12.22 -5.97 7.40
N THR A 75 11.98 -4.72 7.00
CA THR A 75 10.63 -4.22 6.65
C THR A 75 10.12 -4.83 5.35
N SER A 76 8.93 -5.44 5.36
CA SER A 76 8.25 -5.90 4.15
C SER A 76 7.82 -4.71 3.28
N LEU A 77 7.58 -4.93 1.98
CA LEU A 77 7.27 -3.84 1.06
C LEU A 77 5.98 -3.11 1.45
N ASP A 78 4.97 -3.86 1.86
CA ASP A 78 3.68 -3.33 2.29
C ASP A 78 3.78 -2.46 3.56
N VAL A 79 4.58 -2.84 4.54
CA VAL A 79 4.87 -2.03 5.73
C VAL A 79 5.68 -0.79 5.34
N ALA A 80 6.62 -0.89 4.41
CA ALA A 80 7.38 0.26 3.92
C ALA A 80 6.47 1.29 3.20
N LEU A 81 5.51 0.81 2.40
CA LEU A 81 4.49 1.65 1.75
C LEU A 81 3.58 2.33 2.78
N LEU A 82 3.23 1.62 3.86
CA LEU A 82 2.45 2.18 4.97
C LEU A 82 3.22 3.29 5.69
N CYS A 83 4.49 3.05 6.02
CA CYS A 83 5.38 4.06 6.59
C CYS A 83 5.51 5.28 5.67
N LEU A 84 5.62 5.07 4.34
CA LEU A 84 5.72 6.16 3.36
C LEU A 84 4.42 6.99 3.31
N SER A 85 3.27 6.33 3.39
CA SER A 85 1.96 7.00 3.40
C SER A 85 1.73 7.79 4.69
N ILE A 86 2.19 7.26 5.83
CA ILE A 86 2.19 7.99 7.11
C ILE A 86 3.14 9.20 7.04
N LEU A 87 4.34 9.03 6.48
CA LEU A 87 5.29 10.12 6.28
C LEU A 87 4.66 11.24 5.45
N LEU A 88 4.04 10.90 4.32
CA LEU A 88 3.33 11.86 3.46
C LEU A 88 2.29 12.65 4.26
N PHE A 89 1.41 11.95 4.98
CA PHE A 89 0.32 12.60 5.70
C PHE A 89 0.82 13.47 6.88
N THR A 90 1.91 13.06 7.53
CA THR A 90 2.46 13.75 8.71
C THR A 90 3.51 14.81 8.37
N THR A 91 3.89 14.93 7.11
CA THR A 91 4.76 16.00 6.62
C THR A 91 3.98 17.31 6.62
N SER A 92 4.11 18.09 7.70
CA SER A 92 3.59 19.45 7.73
C SER A 92 4.40 20.34 6.78
N PRO A 93 3.76 21.21 5.99
CA PRO A 93 4.46 22.33 5.37
C PRO A 93 4.98 23.21 6.50
N SER A 94 6.23 23.02 6.89
CA SER A 94 6.82 23.75 8.02
C SER A 94 6.85 25.23 7.67
N SER A 95 6.32 26.05 8.58
CA SER A 95 6.17 27.50 8.47
C SER A 95 7.52 28.23 8.59
N THR A 96 8.51 27.84 7.79
CA THR A 96 9.81 28.50 7.78
C THR A 96 10.28 28.63 6.34
N THR A 97 10.29 29.90 5.91
CA THR A 97 10.83 30.42 4.65
C THR A 97 9.84 30.38 3.49
N MET A 98 9.30 31.56 3.16
CA MET A 98 8.89 31.95 1.80
C MET A 98 9.84 31.28 0.80
N ASN A 99 9.40 30.26 0.06
CA ASN A 99 10.05 29.73 -1.14
C ASN A 99 9.17 28.64 -1.77
N ASP A 100 9.03 28.66 -3.10
CA ASP A 100 8.36 27.66 -3.95
C ASP A 100 8.88 26.20 -3.76
N ASP A 101 9.94 26.02 -2.97
CA ASP A 101 10.72 24.78 -2.84
C ASP A 101 10.15 23.77 -1.81
N ILE A 102 9.27 24.20 -0.89
CA ILE A 102 8.64 23.30 0.10
C ILE A 102 7.38 22.65 -0.49
N THR A 103 6.59 23.41 -1.25
CA THR A 103 5.42 22.90 -1.99
C THR A 103 5.84 21.84 -3.00
N SER A 104 6.99 22.03 -3.67
CA SER A 104 7.55 21.05 -4.60
C SER A 104 7.94 19.74 -3.90
N GLY A 105 8.50 19.82 -2.68
CA GLY A 105 8.89 18.63 -1.90
C GLY A 105 7.69 17.74 -1.50
N LEU A 106 6.61 18.34 -0.99
CA LEU A 106 5.40 17.61 -0.61
C LEU A 106 4.70 17.01 -1.84
N GLU A 107 4.64 17.75 -2.95
CA GLU A 107 4.09 17.27 -4.22
C GLU A 107 4.91 16.08 -4.76
N ILE A 108 6.25 16.17 -4.72
CA ILE A 108 7.14 15.05 -5.09
C ILE A 108 6.87 13.84 -4.21
N LEU A 109 6.77 14.00 -2.88
CA LEU A 109 6.51 12.90 -1.96
C LEU A 109 5.14 12.26 -2.23
N TYR A 110 4.11 13.05 -2.52
CA TYR A 110 2.79 12.57 -2.92
C TYR A 110 2.86 11.73 -4.20
N LEU A 111 3.47 12.27 -5.27
CA LEU A 111 3.59 11.56 -6.55
C LEU A 111 4.41 10.27 -6.41
N GLN A 112 5.45 10.30 -5.59
CA GLN A 112 6.25 9.11 -5.28
C GLN A 112 5.44 8.06 -4.52
N THR A 113 4.69 8.46 -3.50
CA THR A 113 3.83 7.55 -2.74
C THR A 113 2.77 6.92 -3.63
N LYS A 114 2.09 7.75 -4.44
CA LYS A 114 1.03 7.33 -5.35
C LYS A 114 1.55 6.37 -6.43
N SER A 115 2.70 6.69 -7.04
CA SER A 115 3.32 5.82 -8.04
C SER A 115 3.83 4.51 -7.45
N SER A 116 4.39 4.51 -6.23
CA SER A 116 4.79 3.27 -5.54
C SER A 116 3.60 2.37 -5.22
N LEU A 117 2.47 2.93 -4.79
CA LEU A 117 1.24 2.16 -4.57
C LEU A 117 0.63 1.62 -5.87
N ALA A 118 0.62 2.42 -6.94
CA ALA A 118 0.19 1.97 -8.27
C ALA A 118 1.10 0.88 -8.83
N PHE A 119 2.40 0.94 -8.55
CA PHE A 119 3.35 -0.08 -8.96
C PHE A 119 3.14 -1.39 -8.18
N ALA A 120 2.88 -1.32 -6.88
CA ALA A 120 2.51 -2.49 -6.08
C ALA A 120 1.21 -3.14 -6.60
N GLU A 121 0.21 -2.34 -6.95
CA GLU A 121 -1.02 -2.81 -7.62
C GLU A 121 -0.72 -3.50 -8.96
N GLY A 122 0.17 -2.92 -9.78
CA GLY A 122 0.59 -3.50 -11.05
C GLY A 122 1.31 -4.85 -10.90
N LEU A 123 1.89 -5.13 -9.72
CA LEU A 123 2.47 -6.43 -9.36
C LEU A 123 1.44 -7.38 -8.72
N GLY A 124 0.17 -7.00 -8.65
CA GLY A 124 -0.89 -7.79 -8.01
C GLY A 124 -0.78 -7.86 -6.49
N LEU A 125 0.04 -7.01 -5.86
CA LEU A 125 0.20 -7.00 -4.41
C LEU A 125 -1.01 -6.35 -3.76
N ASN A 126 -1.62 -7.06 -2.82
CA ASN A 126 -2.79 -6.58 -2.09
C ASN A 126 -2.78 -7.18 -0.68
N SER A 127 -2.31 -6.40 0.28
CA SER A 127 -2.35 -6.72 1.71
C SER A 127 -3.10 -5.64 2.47
N VAL A 128 -3.42 -5.91 3.74
CA VAL A 128 -4.08 -4.92 4.61
C VAL A 128 -3.28 -3.62 4.70
N GLN A 129 -1.96 -3.72 4.80
CA GLN A 129 -1.07 -2.56 4.92
C GLN A 129 -1.10 -1.73 3.64
N ILE A 130 -1.22 -2.37 2.47
CA ILE A 130 -1.41 -1.66 1.19
C ILE A 130 -2.77 -0.95 1.18
N VAL A 131 -3.85 -1.60 1.63
CA VAL A 131 -5.17 -0.95 1.72
C VAL A 131 -5.15 0.21 2.71
N GLN A 132 -4.54 0.06 3.88
CA GLN A 132 -4.35 1.13 4.86
C GLN A 132 -3.51 2.28 4.28
N SER A 133 -2.46 1.98 3.52
CA SER A 133 -1.66 2.98 2.80
C SER A 133 -2.53 3.78 1.81
N ARG A 134 -3.39 3.10 1.06
CA ARG A 134 -4.33 3.72 0.12
C ARG A 134 -5.37 4.59 0.81
N ILE A 135 -5.89 4.15 1.96
CA ILE A 135 -6.79 4.94 2.80
C ILE A 135 -6.10 6.25 3.22
N LEU A 136 -4.85 6.18 3.71
CA LEU A 136 -4.07 7.37 4.09
C LEU A 136 -3.78 8.30 2.91
N LEU A 137 -3.45 7.74 1.73
CA LEU A 137 -3.25 8.53 0.51
C LEU A 137 -4.55 9.23 0.08
N THR A 138 -5.67 8.52 0.10
CA THR A 138 -6.99 9.07 -0.24
C THR A 138 -7.39 10.19 0.72
N LEU A 139 -7.14 9.99 2.02
CA LEU A 139 -7.35 11.00 3.05
C LEU A 139 -6.47 12.25 2.83
N PHE A 140 -5.20 12.05 2.46
CA PHE A 140 -4.32 13.14 2.07
C PHE A 140 -4.89 13.92 0.87
N GLU A 141 -5.32 13.22 -0.18
CA GLU A 141 -5.90 13.84 -1.38
C GLU A 141 -7.16 14.64 -1.07
N ALA A 142 -8.07 14.07 -0.26
CA ALA A 142 -9.30 14.74 0.14
C ALA A 142 -9.03 15.99 1.00
N SER A 143 -8.09 15.89 1.95
CA SER A 143 -7.74 17.00 2.85
C SER A 143 -6.99 18.14 2.16
N HIS A 144 -6.27 17.87 1.06
CA HIS A 144 -5.50 18.85 0.29
C HIS A 144 -6.23 19.35 -0.97
N GLY A 145 -7.48 18.93 -1.20
CA GLY A 145 -8.32 19.41 -2.30
C GLY A 145 -8.05 18.75 -3.66
N PHE A 146 -7.35 17.61 -3.69
CA PHE A 146 -7.16 16.81 -4.91
C PHE A 146 -8.40 15.95 -5.22
N TYR A 147 -9.58 16.57 -5.31
CA TYR A 147 -10.86 15.85 -5.36
C TYR A 147 -11.00 14.80 -6.48
N PRO A 148 -10.60 15.07 -7.75
CA PRO A 148 -10.67 14.04 -8.79
C PRO A 148 -9.77 12.84 -8.50
N ALA A 149 -8.60 13.08 -7.89
CA ALA A 149 -7.70 12.03 -7.47
C ALA A 149 -8.30 11.23 -6.31
N ALA A 150 -8.79 11.90 -5.26
CA ALA A 150 -9.43 11.27 -4.11
C ALA A 150 -10.60 10.37 -4.53
N TYR A 151 -11.44 10.85 -5.45
CA TYR A 151 -12.59 10.08 -5.97
C TYR A 151 -12.17 8.80 -6.70
N ILE A 152 -11.06 8.83 -7.45
CA ILE A 152 -10.52 7.62 -8.10
C ILE A 152 -9.88 6.70 -7.06
N SER A 153 -9.10 7.27 -6.14
CA SER A 153 -8.38 6.53 -5.12
C SER A 153 -9.34 5.79 -4.18
N ILE A 154 -10.45 6.40 -3.76
CA ILE A 154 -11.44 5.72 -2.90
C ILE A 154 -12.08 4.53 -3.59
N GLY A 155 -12.45 4.66 -4.87
CA GLY A 155 -13.01 3.55 -5.65
C GLY A 155 -12.03 2.37 -5.78
N ALA A 156 -10.75 2.66 -6.03
CA ALA A 156 -9.71 1.63 -6.08
C ALA A 156 -9.45 1.00 -4.69
N THR A 157 -9.48 1.81 -3.63
CA THR A 157 -9.30 1.35 -2.24
C THR A 157 -10.43 0.42 -1.80
N LEU A 158 -11.68 0.76 -2.12
CA LEU A 158 -12.85 -0.06 -1.83
C LEU A 158 -12.74 -1.43 -2.52
N ARG A 159 -12.32 -1.47 -3.78
CA ARG A 159 -12.12 -2.73 -4.52
C ARG A 159 -10.97 -3.56 -3.98
N ALA A 160 -9.88 -2.91 -3.56
CA ALA A 160 -8.75 -3.58 -2.93
C ALA A 160 -9.16 -4.22 -1.59
N ALA A 161 -9.96 -3.53 -0.77
CA ALA A 161 -10.50 -4.06 0.48
C ALA A 161 -11.47 -5.25 0.25
N ASP A 162 -12.41 -5.10 -0.68
CA ASP A 162 -13.34 -6.17 -1.09
C ASP A 162 -12.59 -7.42 -1.58
N ALA A 163 -11.52 -7.23 -2.34
CA ALA A 163 -10.69 -8.34 -2.81
C ALA A 163 -10.02 -9.13 -1.65
N LEU A 164 -9.66 -8.48 -0.53
CA LEU A 164 -9.11 -9.17 0.64
C LEU A 164 -10.14 -10.07 1.34
N GLU A 165 -11.42 -9.71 1.29
CA GLU A 165 -12.51 -10.49 1.92
C GLU A 165 -12.98 -11.63 1.01
N VAL A 166 -13.09 -11.38 -0.29
CA VAL A 166 -13.60 -12.35 -1.27
C VAL A 166 -12.54 -13.41 -1.61
N HIS A 167 -11.26 -13.05 -1.58
CA HIS A 167 -10.14 -13.94 -1.87
C HIS A 167 -9.21 -13.96 -0.65
N PRO A 168 -9.57 -14.70 0.42
CA PRO A 168 -8.64 -14.94 1.52
C PRO A 168 -7.34 -15.46 0.91
N ILE A 169 -6.21 -14.89 1.32
CA ILE A 169 -4.86 -15.16 0.82
C ILE A 169 -4.41 -16.57 1.23
N GLU A 170 -5.20 -17.61 0.91
CA GLU A 170 -4.90 -19.01 1.18
C GLU A 170 -4.20 -19.66 -0.03
N ASP A 171 -4.36 -19.10 -1.24
CA ASP A 171 -3.83 -19.70 -2.48
C ASP A 171 -2.60 -18.98 -3.08
N ALA A 172 -2.23 -17.79 -2.59
CA ALA A 172 -1.11 -17.02 -3.12
C ALA A 172 -0.28 -16.39 -2.00
N VAL A 173 0.74 -17.11 -1.50
CA VAL A 173 1.76 -16.53 -0.63
C VAL A 173 2.38 -15.34 -1.37
N GLN A 174 2.15 -14.11 -0.90
CA GLN A 174 2.83 -12.91 -1.42
C GLN A 174 4.12 -12.71 -0.62
N PRO A 175 5.30 -13.13 -1.14
CA PRO A 175 6.54 -13.14 -0.35
C PRO A 175 7.04 -11.75 0.05
N TYR A 176 6.42 -10.69 -0.48
CA TYR A 176 6.78 -9.29 -0.21
C TYR A 176 5.80 -8.58 0.74
N CYS A 177 4.71 -9.24 1.13
CA CYS A 177 3.72 -8.73 2.07
C CYS A 177 3.84 -9.46 3.41
N SER A 178 3.50 -8.76 4.50
CA SER A 178 3.37 -9.37 5.82
C SER A 178 2.21 -10.37 5.83
N ASN A 179 2.46 -11.59 6.30
CA ASN A 179 1.46 -12.67 6.33
C ASN A 179 0.63 -12.65 7.61
N GLU A 180 0.31 -11.46 8.11
CA GLU A 180 -0.36 -11.30 9.40
C GLU A 180 -1.87 -11.43 9.25
N ALA A 181 -2.49 -12.23 10.12
CA ALA A 181 -3.93 -12.41 10.12
C ALA A 181 -4.62 -11.09 10.46
N ILE A 182 -5.59 -10.70 9.63
CA ILE A 182 -6.40 -9.49 9.83
C ILE A 182 -7.29 -9.71 11.05
N THR A 183 -7.26 -8.79 12.01
CA THR A 183 -8.17 -8.85 13.16
C THR A 183 -9.54 -8.29 12.78
N TYR A 184 -10.60 -8.78 13.43
CA TYR A 184 -11.95 -8.24 13.20
C TYR A 184 -12.03 -6.73 13.42
N GLU A 185 -11.36 -6.24 14.48
CA GLU A 185 -11.30 -4.81 14.77
C GLU A 185 -10.64 -4.03 13.63
N GLU A 186 -9.54 -4.55 13.09
CA GLU A 186 -8.85 -3.90 11.98
C GLU A 186 -9.70 -3.85 10.72
N THR A 187 -10.41 -4.92 10.38
CA THR A 187 -11.37 -4.93 9.28
C THR A 187 -12.44 -3.85 9.49
N VAL A 188 -13.01 -3.76 10.70
CA VAL A 188 -14.03 -2.74 11.01
C VAL A 188 -13.48 -1.33 10.87
N LEU A 189 -12.32 -1.03 11.44
CA LEU A 189 -11.70 0.29 11.35
C LEU A 189 -11.36 0.68 9.91
N MET A 190 -10.82 -0.27 9.14
CA MET A 190 -10.50 -0.08 7.72
C MET A 190 -11.76 0.27 6.91
N TRP A 191 -12.84 -0.50 7.06
CA TRP A 191 -14.11 -0.21 6.38
C TRP A 191 -14.77 1.08 6.85
N CYS A 192 -14.70 1.40 8.14
CA CYS A 192 -15.16 2.69 8.63
C CYS A 192 -14.41 3.85 7.95
N GLY A 193 -13.08 3.75 7.80
CA GLY A 193 -12.28 4.73 7.08
C GLY A 193 -12.72 4.88 5.62
N ILE A 194 -12.95 3.77 4.92
CA ILE A 194 -13.44 3.77 3.53
C ILE A 194 -14.81 4.46 3.43
N LEU A 195 -15.76 4.10 4.30
CA LEU A 195 -17.10 4.67 4.29
C LEU A 195 -17.14 6.17 4.63
N VAL A 196 -16.17 6.67 5.39
CA VAL A 196 -16.03 8.11 5.66
C VAL A 196 -15.51 8.85 4.42
N LEU A 197 -14.58 8.25 3.68
CA LEU A 197 -13.95 8.85 2.49
C LEU A 197 -14.81 8.76 1.22
N ASP A 198 -15.75 7.81 1.15
CA ASP A 198 -16.64 7.61 0.00
C ASP A 198 -17.86 8.56 -0.03
N ARG A 199 -17.98 9.43 0.97
CA ARG A 199 -19.10 10.40 1.11
C ARG A 199 -18.81 11.74 0.46
#